data_AF-A0A2Z6CR45-F1
#
_entry.id   AF-A0A2Z6CR45-F1
#
_cell.length_a   1.000
_cell.length_b   1.000
_cell.length_c   1.000
_cell.angle_alpha   90.00
_cell.angle_beta   90.00
_cell.angle_gamma   90.00
#
_symmetry.space_group_name_H-M   'P 1'
#
loop_
_entity.id
_entity.type
_entity.pdbx_description
1 polymer ?
#
loop_
_entity_poly.entity_id
_entity_poly.type
_entity_poly.pdbx_seq_one_letter_code
_entity_poly.pdbx_strand_id
1 'polypeptide(L)'
;MQQIIDNIKQTIVQRKILWAYPIANKLQKYHYSLAIKWAVESIQIYSSEIKSDKLSKLDKYIQQAMDSQNILTPQQCLEISREIWYLPDREEIQTAVARLWGSISAFKDGDEHGGIMEATMTVELLLPDLSDRLLLERYLEAAVRICEEYELQN
;
A
#
# COMPACT_ATOMS: atom_id res chain seq x y z
N MET A 1 12.81 10.43 5.34
CA MET A 1 11.61 9.72 5.83
C MET A 1 11.30 10.05 7.30
N GLN A 2 12.30 9.99 8.19
CA GLN A 2 12.13 10.12 9.65
C GLN A 2 11.23 11.27 10.13
N GLN A 3 11.45 12.50 9.63
CA GLN A 3 10.64 13.66 10.01
C GLN A 3 9.14 13.50 9.70
N ILE A 4 8.79 12.81 8.61
CA ILE A 4 7.39 12.54 8.23
C ILE A 4 6.76 11.60 9.27
N ILE A 5 7.51 10.56 9.67
CA ILE A 5 7.06 9.57 10.64
C ILE A 5 6.89 10.18 12.03
N ASP A 6 7.86 10.98 12.47
CA ASP A 6 7.78 11.66 13.78
C ASP A 6 6.53 12.56 13.84
N ASN A 7 6.25 13.29 12.76
CA ASN A 7 5.05 14.12 12.65
C ASN A 7 3.76 13.27 12.64
N ILE A 8 3.74 12.13 11.95
CA ILE A 8 2.60 11.21 11.96
C ILE A 8 2.36 10.70 13.38
N LYS A 9 3.38 10.18 14.06
CA LYS A 9 3.28 9.67 15.45
C LYS A 9 2.70 10.72 16.41
N GLN A 10 3.06 12.00 16.22
CA GLN A 10 2.53 13.10 17.03
C GLN A 10 1.08 13.49 16.70
N THR A 11 0.67 13.36 15.42
CA THR A 11 -0.60 13.92 14.94
C THR A 11 -1.69 12.89 14.67
N ILE A 12 -1.36 11.60 14.63
CA ILE A 12 -2.29 10.52 14.22
C ILE A 12 -3.51 10.40 15.14
N VAL A 13 -3.35 10.69 16.44
CA VAL A 13 -4.45 10.71 17.43
C VAL A 13 -5.45 11.84 17.17
N GLN A 14 -5.03 12.88 16.44
CA GLN A 14 -5.82 14.10 16.18
C GLN A 14 -6.36 14.14 14.75
N ARG A 15 -5.83 13.33 13.82
CA ARG A 15 -6.15 13.40 12.39
C ARG A 15 -7.06 12.26 11.95
N LYS A 16 -8.22 12.65 11.40
CA LYS A 16 -9.14 11.80 10.67
C LYS A 16 -8.57 11.49 9.29
N ILE A 17 -8.09 10.26 9.07
CA ILE A 17 -7.86 9.61 7.76
C ILE A 17 -6.81 10.35 6.89
N LEU A 18 -6.06 9.66 6.03
CA LEU A 18 -4.93 10.18 5.23
C LEU A 18 -3.60 10.40 5.98
N TRP A 19 -3.33 9.66 7.05
CA TRP A 19 -2.01 9.63 7.70
C TRP A 19 -0.93 8.99 6.81
N ALA A 20 -1.32 8.04 5.94
CA ALA A 20 -0.41 7.34 5.05
C ALA A 20 0.02 8.21 3.85
N TYR A 21 -0.75 9.26 3.53
CA TYR A 21 -0.54 10.09 2.35
C TYR A 21 0.85 10.74 2.28
N PRO A 22 1.37 11.40 3.34
CA PRO A 22 2.71 11.99 3.31
C PRO A 22 3.82 10.96 3.05
N ILE A 23 3.65 9.72 3.50
CA ILE A 23 4.59 8.62 3.26
C ILE A 23 4.52 8.18 1.80
N ALA A 24 3.32 7.85 1.31
CA ALA A 24 3.10 7.44 -0.08
C ALA A 24 3.63 8.49 -1.07
N ASN A 25 3.35 9.76 -0.81
CA ASN A 25 3.84 10.89 -1.60
C ASN A 25 5.38 11.03 -1.56
N LYS A 26 6.03 10.78 -0.41
CA LYS A 26 7.49 10.81 -0.31
C LYS A 26 8.14 9.66 -1.06
N LEU A 27 7.59 8.44 -0.93
CA LEU A 27 8.11 7.26 -1.63
C LEU A 27 7.92 7.38 -3.14
N GLN A 28 6.78 7.89 -3.61
CA GLN A 28 6.51 8.11 -5.03
C GLN A 28 7.55 9.03 -5.68
N LYS A 29 7.96 10.10 -5.00
CA LYS A 29 8.99 11.03 -5.50
C LYS A 29 10.35 10.38 -5.76
N TYR A 30 10.65 9.28 -5.09
CA TYR A 30 11.89 8.55 -5.27
C TYR A 30 11.77 7.49 -6.35
N HIS A 31 10.65 6.77 -6.37
CA HIS A 31 10.16 6.00 -7.51
C HIS A 31 8.78 5.46 -7.12
N TYR A 32 7.77 5.52 -7.99
CA TYR A 32 6.42 5.05 -7.62
C TYR A 32 6.41 3.58 -7.16
N SER A 33 7.33 2.75 -7.65
CA SER A 33 7.51 1.36 -7.20
C SER A 33 7.79 1.23 -5.71
N LEU A 34 8.37 2.24 -5.06
CA LEU A 34 8.61 2.24 -3.62
C LEU A 34 7.30 2.40 -2.83
N ALA A 35 6.37 3.25 -3.31
CA ALA A 35 5.05 3.36 -2.71
C ALA A 35 4.26 2.05 -2.86
N ILE A 36 4.39 1.38 -4.01
CA ILE A 36 3.81 0.04 -4.23
C ILE A 36 4.44 -1.01 -3.32
N LYS A 37 5.78 -1.06 -3.22
CA LYS A 37 6.51 -1.98 -2.33
C LYS A 37 6.04 -1.81 -0.89
N TRP A 38 5.91 -0.56 -0.42
CA TRP A 38 5.42 -0.28 0.91
C TRP A 38 3.98 -0.77 1.13
N ALA A 39 3.08 -0.50 0.19
CA ALA A 39 1.70 -1.00 0.27
C ALA A 39 1.62 -2.53 0.30
N VAL A 40 2.45 -3.22 -0.50
CA VAL A 40 2.56 -4.70 -0.47
C VAL A 40 3.05 -5.20 0.88
N GLU A 41 4.11 -4.60 1.42
CA GLU A 41 4.64 -5.02 2.72
C GLU A 41 3.62 -4.80 3.85
N SER A 42 2.85 -3.71 3.82
CA SER A 42 1.75 -3.48 4.77
C SER A 42 0.67 -4.57 4.68
N ILE A 43 0.31 -5.01 3.47
CA ILE A 43 -0.59 -6.16 3.26
C ILE A 43 0.01 -7.41 3.90
N GLN A 44 1.27 -7.72 3.62
CA GLN A 44 1.94 -8.91 4.17
C GLN A 44 2.04 -8.89 5.70
N ILE A 45 2.32 -7.73 6.29
CA ILE A 45 2.33 -7.52 7.75
C ILE A 45 0.94 -7.79 8.31
N TYR A 46 -0.11 -7.13 7.80
CA TYR A 46 -1.50 -7.32 8.25
C TYR A 46 -1.93 -8.79 8.19
N SER A 47 -1.61 -9.43 7.06
CA SER A 47 -1.89 -10.83 6.78
C SER A 47 -1.26 -11.80 7.77
N SER A 48 -0.07 -11.46 8.27
CA SER A 48 0.64 -12.27 9.26
C SER A 48 0.00 -12.19 10.65
N GLU A 49 -0.71 -11.10 10.94
CA GLU A 49 -1.36 -10.86 12.23
C GLU A 49 -2.82 -11.32 12.25
N ILE A 50 -3.53 -11.18 11.12
CA ILE A 50 -4.93 -11.57 10.97
C ILE A 50 -5.02 -12.77 10.03
N LYS A 51 -5.31 -13.95 10.60
CA LYS A 51 -5.56 -15.17 9.82
C LYS A 51 -6.89 -15.04 9.05
N SER A 52 -6.85 -14.56 7.82
CA SER A 52 -7.98 -14.60 6.89
C SER A 52 -7.76 -15.68 5.82
N ASP A 53 -8.64 -16.68 5.78
CA ASP A 53 -8.62 -17.73 4.76
C ASP A 53 -8.87 -17.17 3.34
N LYS A 54 -9.52 -15.99 3.23
CA LYS A 54 -9.80 -15.34 1.94
C LYS A 54 -8.56 -14.67 1.33
N LEU A 55 -7.56 -14.36 2.15
CA LEU A 55 -6.29 -13.81 1.68
C LEU A 55 -5.48 -14.81 0.86
N SER A 56 -5.45 -16.09 1.27
CA SER A 56 -4.68 -17.12 0.57
C SER A 56 -5.03 -17.23 -0.93
N LYS A 57 -6.26 -16.86 -1.29
CA LYS A 57 -6.74 -16.81 -2.68
C LYS A 57 -6.20 -15.61 -3.47
N LEU A 58 -5.63 -14.62 -2.80
CA LEU A 58 -5.06 -13.40 -3.35
C LEU A 58 -3.53 -13.38 -3.37
N ASP A 59 -2.85 -14.37 -2.79
CA ASP A 59 -1.38 -14.43 -2.74
C ASP A 59 -0.75 -14.30 -4.12
N LYS A 60 -1.37 -14.91 -5.14
CA LYS A 60 -0.99 -14.73 -6.55
C LYS A 60 -0.96 -13.25 -6.94
N TYR A 61 -2.02 -12.49 -6.63
CA TYR A 61 -2.13 -11.08 -7.00
C TYR A 61 -1.17 -10.20 -6.21
N ILE A 62 -0.91 -10.51 -4.93
CA ILE A 62 0.05 -9.78 -4.10
C ILE A 62 1.47 -10.00 -4.63
N GLN A 63 1.83 -11.27 -4.93
CA GLN A 63 3.13 -11.62 -5.47
C GLN A 63 3.33 -11.01 -6.87
N GLN A 64 2.30 -11.07 -7.73
CA GLN A 64 2.33 -10.44 -9.05
C GLN A 64 2.51 -8.91 -8.99
N ALA A 65 1.99 -8.23 -7.97
CA ALA A 65 2.16 -6.79 -7.81
C ALA A 65 3.63 -6.39 -7.59
N MET A 66 4.47 -7.30 -7.08
CA MET A 66 5.92 -7.11 -6.94
C MET A 66 6.68 -7.53 -8.19
N ASP A 67 6.34 -8.70 -8.74
CA ASP A 67 7.10 -9.31 -9.84
C ASP A 67 6.78 -8.70 -11.21
N SER A 68 5.57 -8.17 -11.39
CA SER A 68 5.01 -7.82 -12.71
C SER A 68 4.88 -6.32 -12.97
N GLN A 69 5.49 -5.46 -12.13
CA GLN A 69 5.46 -4.00 -12.33
C GLN A 69 5.97 -3.58 -13.72
N ASN A 70 6.77 -4.40 -14.40
CA ASN A 70 7.34 -4.05 -15.71
C ASN A 70 6.70 -4.77 -16.91
N ILE A 71 5.73 -5.66 -16.71
CA ILE A 71 5.21 -6.54 -17.78
C ILE A 71 3.78 -6.16 -18.19
N LEU A 72 2.92 -5.83 -17.23
CA LEU A 72 1.50 -5.57 -17.48
C LEU A 72 1.27 -4.12 -17.93
N THR A 73 0.30 -3.92 -18.83
CA THR A 73 -0.18 -2.59 -19.23
C THR A 73 -1.07 -1.98 -18.14
N PRO A 74 -1.28 -0.64 -18.12
CA PRO A 74 -2.22 -0.01 -17.20
C PRO A 74 -3.60 -0.68 -17.23
N GLN A 75 -4.14 -0.91 -18.42
CA GLN A 75 -5.45 -1.54 -18.61
C GLN A 75 -5.54 -2.93 -17.99
N GLN A 76 -4.48 -3.75 -18.12
CA GLN A 76 -4.44 -5.08 -17.50
C GLN A 76 -4.39 -5.00 -15.97
N CYS A 77 -3.67 -4.03 -15.41
CA CYS A 77 -3.67 -3.78 -13.97
C CYS A 77 -5.05 -3.34 -13.47
N LEU A 78 -5.75 -2.49 -14.22
CA LEU A 78 -7.11 -2.07 -13.90
C LEU A 78 -8.11 -3.23 -13.95
N GLU A 79 -7.96 -4.15 -14.90
CA GLU A 79 -8.78 -5.35 -15.00
C GLU A 79 -8.61 -6.25 -13.77
N ILE A 80 -7.39 -6.46 -13.30
CA ILE A 80 -7.13 -7.19 -12.05
C ILE A 80 -7.78 -6.48 -10.86
N SER A 81 -7.61 -5.15 -10.75
CA SER A 81 -8.25 -4.35 -9.70
C SER A 81 -9.77 -4.58 -9.68
N ARG A 82 -10.42 -4.52 -10.84
CA ARG A 82 -11.87 -4.73 -10.98
C ARG A 82 -12.28 -6.16 -10.66
N GLU A 83 -11.53 -7.17 -11.11
CA GLU A 83 -11.79 -8.57 -10.80
C GLU A 83 -11.89 -8.79 -9.29
N ILE A 84 -10.93 -8.26 -8.53
CA ILE A 84 -10.89 -8.37 -7.07
C ILE A 84 -11.98 -7.50 -6.43
N TRP A 85 -12.22 -6.31 -6.96
CA TRP A 85 -13.23 -5.38 -6.45
C TRP A 85 -14.63 -5.98 -6.51
N TYR A 86 -14.98 -6.72 -7.55
CA TYR A 86 -16.33 -7.26 -7.71
C TYR A 86 -16.50 -8.69 -7.17
N LEU A 87 -15.56 -9.20 -6.37
CA LEU A 87 -15.74 -10.48 -5.67
C LEU A 87 -16.92 -10.41 -4.68
N PRO A 88 -17.73 -11.49 -4.57
CA PRO A 88 -18.78 -11.57 -3.56
C PRO A 88 -18.19 -11.62 -2.15
N ASP A 89 -18.91 -11.05 -1.17
CA ASP A 89 -18.53 -11.03 0.25
C ASP A 89 -17.10 -10.53 0.53
N ARG A 90 -16.72 -9.45 -0.18
CA ARG A 90 -15.39 -8.84 -0.16
C ARG A 90 -15.04 -8.24 1.19
N GLU A 91 -13.88 -8.63 1.73
CA GLU A 91 -13.30 -8.08 2.96
C GLU A 91 -12.46 -6.82 2.71
N GLU A 92 -12.09 -6.13 3.79
CA GLU A 92 -11.21 -4.95 3.73
C GLU A 92 -9.87 -5.28 3.10
N ILE A 93 -9.29 -6.45 3.41
CA ILE A 93 -8.03 -6.91 2.83
C ILE A 93 -8.10 -7.12 1.30
N GLN A 94 -9.22 -7.67 0.80
CA GLN A 94 -9.46 -7.78 -0.64
C GLN A 94 -9.65 -6.41 -1.29
N THR A 95 -10.31 -5.49 -0.58
CA THR A 95 -10.44 -4.10 -1.01
C THR A 95 -9.07 -3.43 -1.10
N ALA A 96 -8.19 -3.65 -0.13
CA ALA A 96 -6.82 -3.13 -0.13
C ALA A 96 -6.02 -3.68 -1.32
N VAL A 97 -6.09 -4.98 -1.61
CA VAL A 97 -5.42 -5.57 -2.78
C VAL A 97 -5.99 -5.01 -4.10
N ALA A 98 -7.30 -4.82 -4.20
CA ALA A 98 -7.90 -4.20 -5.39
C ALA A 98 -7.39 -2.76 -5.60
N ARG A 99 -7.28 -1.98 -4.52
CA ARG A 99 -6.74 -0.61 -4.54
C ARG A 99 -5.26 -0.57 -4.88
N LEU A 100 -4.47 -1.52 -4.38
CA LEU A 100 -3.07 -1.69 -4.78
C LEU A 100 -2.94 -1.81 -6.31
N TRP A 101 -3.75 -2.66 -6.94
CA TRP A 101 -3.76 -2.80 -8.39
C TRP A 101 -4.26 -1.55 -9.12
N GLY A 102 -5.20 -0.82 -8.52
CA GLY A 102 -5.62 0.50 -9.00
C GLY A 102 -4.47 1.52 -8.98
N SER A 103 -3.67 1.52 -7.91
CA SER A 103 -2.48 2.36 -7.76
C SER A 103 -1.44 2.05 -8.83
N ILE A 104 -1.14 0.76 -9.06
CA ILE A 104 -0.20 0.32 -10.10
C ILE A 104 -0.69 0.76 -11.49
N SER A 105 -1.98 0.59 -11.78
CA SER A 105 -2.58 1.06 -13.03
C SER A 105 -2.40 2.56 -13.22
N ALA A 106 -2.74 3.36 -12.21
CA ALA A 106 -2.68 4.82 -12.28
C ALA A 106 -1.25 5.32 -12.49
N PHE A 107 -0.27 4.79 -11.74
CA PHE A 107 1.14 5.17 -11.94
C PHE A 107 1.65 4.82 -13.34
N LYS A 108 1.25 3.66 -13.89
CA LYS A 108 1.64 3.27 -15.25
C LYS A 108 0.97 4.15 -16.33
N ASP A 109 -0.20 4.70 -16.06
CA ASP A 109 -0.91 5.62 -16.95
C ASP A 109 -0.43 7.08 -16.81
N GLY A 110 0.49 7.34 -15.87
CA GLY A 110 1.01 8.68 -15.58
C GLY A 110 0.13 9.51 -14.63
N ASP A 111 -0.94 8.93 -14.07
CA ASP A 111 -1.74 9.57 -13.03
C ASP A 111 -1.10 9.37 -11.65
N GLU A 112 -0.12 10.23 -11.36
CA GLU A 112 0.61 10.20 -10.09
C GLU A 112 -0.31 10.44 -8.88
N HIS A 113 -1.28 11.35 -9.01
CA HIS A 113 -2.17 11.69 -7.91
C HIS A 113 -3.11 10.53 -7.58
N GLY A 114 -3.72 9.92 -8.60
CA GLY A 114 -4.54 8.72 -8.45
C GLY A 114 -3.72 7.56 -7.87
N GLY A 115 -2.49 7.37 -8.35
CA GLY A 115 -1.58 6.34 -7.84
C GLY A 115 -1.29 6.51 -6.35
N ILE A 116 -0.92 7.72 -5.91
CA ILE A 116 -0.65 8.03 -4.50
C ILE A 116 -1.90 7.84 -3.64
N MET A 117 -3.06 8.29 -4.12
CA MET A 117 -4.31 8.16 -3.39
C MET A 117 -4.67 6.69 -3.17
N GLU A 118 -4.58 5.85 -4.21
CA GLU A 118 -4.89 4.43 -4.10
C GLU A 118 -3.88 3.67 -3.22
N ALA A 119 -2.59 4.01 -3.28
CA ALA A 119 -1.58 3.45 -2.36
C ALA A 119 -1.85 3.85 -0.90
N THR A 120 -2.23 5.11 -0.67
CA THR A 120 -2.61 5.61 0.65
C THR A 120 -3.80 4.82 1.20
N MET A 121 -4.88 4.73 0.42
CA MET A 121 -6.10 4.03 0.82
C MET A 121 -5.88 2.53 1.05
N THR A 122 -4.95 1.91 0.32
CA THR A 122 -4.54 0.52 0.54
C THR A 122 -4.02 0.33 1.97
N VAL A 123 -3.07 1.16 2.42
CA VAL A 123 -2.45 1.02 3.74
C VAL A 123 -3.43 1.36 4.86
N GLU A 124 -4.27 2.38 4.68
CA GLU A 124 -5.20 2.79 5.73
C GLU A 124 -6.35 1.81 5.95
N LEU A 125 -6.79 1.11 4.91
CA LEU A 125 -7.77 0.03 5.05
C LEU A 125 -7.24 -1.14 5.90
N LEU A 126 -5.92 -1.33 5.95
CA LEU A 126 -5.28 -2.42 6.70
C LEU A 126 -4.99 -2.02 8.14
N LEU A 127 -5.11 -0.75 8.49
CA LEU A 127 -5.02 -0.27 9.88
C LEU A 127 -6.35 0.38 10.29
N PRO A 128 -7.43 -0.42 10.44
CA PRO A 128 -8.75 0.12 10.74
C PRO A 128 -8.83 0.76 12.14
N ASP A 129 -8.00 0.30 13.09
CA ASP A 129 -7.83 0.92 14.41
C ASP A 129 -6.42 1.50 14.57
N LEU A 130 -6.33 2.83 14.52
CA LEU A 130 -5.06 3.56 14.73
C LEU A 130 -4.52 3.43 16.16
N SER A 131 -5.30 2.86 17.09
CA SER A 131 -4.86 2.51 18.44
C SER A 131 -3.98 1.25 18.45
N ASP A 132 -3.97 0.46 17.37
CA ASP A 132 -3.02 -0.63 17.20
C ASP A 132 -1.63 -0.07 16.89
N ARG A 133 -0.95 0.32 17.97
CA ARG A 133 0.38 0.93 17.90
C ARG A 133 1.42 -0.03 17.35
N LEU A 134 1.28 -1.33 17.59
CA LEU A 134 2.24 -2.31 17.13
C LEU A 134 2.18 -2.44 15.61
N LEU A 135 0.98 -2.61 15.05
CA LEU A 135 0.79 -2.69 13.61
C LEU A 135 1.19 -1.38 12.91
N LEU A 136 0.81 -0.24 13.49
CA LEU A 136 1.23 1.07 13.01
C LEU A 136 2.76 1.20 12.97
N GLU A 137 3.46 0.83 14.05
CA GLU A 137 4.92 0.90 14.11
C GLU A 137 5.57 0.05 13.02
N ARG A 138 5.09 -1.16 12.79
CA ARG A 138 5.60 -2.04 11.71
C ARG A 138 5.42 -1.42 10.33
N TYR A 139 4.28 -0.75 10.06
CA TYR A 139 4.06 -0.06 8.78
C TYR A 139 5.00 1.13 8.59
N LEU A 140 5.25 1.90 9.66
CA LEU A 140 6.16 3.04 9.64
C LEU A 140 7.62 2.58 9.46
N GLU A 141 8.03 1.51 10.15
CA GLU A 141 9.36 0.90 10.00
C GLU A 141 9.59 0.39 8.58
N ALA A 142 8.60 -0.26 7.96
CA ALA A 142 8.67 -0.67 6.56
C ALA A 142 8.93 0.53 5.64
N ALA A 143 8.24 1.66 5.85
CA ALA A 143 8.46 2.88 5.07
C ALA A 143 9.88 3.46 5.24
N VAL A 144 10.42 3.46 6.47
CA VAL A 144 11.81 3.88 6.72
C VAL A 144 12.77 2.98 5.96
N ARG A 145 12.68 1.67 6.20
CA ARG A 145 13.59 0.69 5.62
C ARG A 145 13.60 0.77 4.10
N ILE A 146 12.43 0.84 3.45
CA ILE A 146 12.34 0.95 1.98
C ILE A 146 13.01 2.24 1.48
N CYS A 147 12.80 3.35 2.18
CA CYS A 147 13.40 4.63 1.81
C CYS A 147 14.92 4.60 1.95
N GLU A 148 15.44 4.07 3.07
CA GLU A 148 16.87 3.96 3.33
C GLU A 148 17.56 2.97 2.37
N GLU A 149 16.94 1.82 2.09
CA GLU A 149 17.43 0.85 1.10
C GLU A 149 17.61 1.52 -0.28
N TYR A 150 16.68 2.39 -0.68
CA TYR A 150 16.77 3.12 -1.95
C TYR A 150 17.87 4.18 -1.93
N GLU A 151 17.96 4.98 -0.86
CA GLU A 151 18.96 6.04 -0.67
C GLU A 151 20.39 5.48 -0.52
N LEU A 152 20.57 4.23 -0.08
CA LEU A 152 21.88 3.57 -0.04
C LEU A 152 22.32 3.04 -1.42
N GLN A 153 21.38 2.84 -2.34
CA GLN A 153 21.64 2.26 -3.67
C GLN A 153 21.81 3.32 -4.78
N ASN A 154 21.51 4.60 -4.51
CA ASN A 154 21.54 5.71 -5.47
C ASN A 154 22.18 6.96 -4.85
#